data_AF-A0A095VPI2-F1
#
_entry.id   AF-A0A095VPI2-F1
#
_cell.length_a   1.000
_cell.length_b   1.000
_cell.length_c   1.000
_cell.angle_alpha   90.00
_cell.angle_beta   90.00
_cell.angle_gamma   90.00
#
_symmetry.space_group_name_H-M   'P 1'
#
loop_
_entity.id
_entity.type
_entity.pdbx_description
1 polymer ?
#
loop_
_entity_poly.entity_id
_entity_poly.type
_entity_poly.pdbx_seq_one_letter_code
_entity_poly.pdbx_strand_id
1 'polypeptide(L)'
;MLACHYLEEAFRSAGRGPLWDARTDDPARLARCTELFDALLGYPWPGNIRELANLCRELAVACPDDLSLPPALARRLAAESAANGALQGARDEVSEVDFAEAWAASDFEVARVARALHMSRSAVYRRLREIPGCRLAGDIPVDELQAALDAAGGDVAAAARALCVSHAGLRARLRAAGELVAGDA
;
A
#
# COMPACT_ATOMS: atom_id res chain seq x y z
N MET A 1 3.85 1.45 17.45
CA MET A 1 3.69 2.08 16.12
C MET A 1 5.04 2.11 15.41
N LEU A 2 5.06 1.94 14.08
CA LEU A 2 6.30 1.94 13.29
C LEU A 2 7.07 3.27 13.38
N ALA A 3 6.35 4.39 13.46
CA ALA A 3 6.95 5.72 13.67
C ALA A 3 7.76 5.81 14.97
N CYS A 4 7.31 5.19 16.07
CA CYS A 4 8.07 5.16 17.33
C CYS A 4 9.39 4.42 17.17
N HIS A 5 9.40 3.31 16.42
CA HIS A 5 10.62 2.54 16.17
C HIS A 5 11.67 3.37 15.41
N TYR A 6 11.27 4.05 14.33
CA TYR A 6 12.19 4.88 13.55
C TYR A 6 12.63 6.16 14.27
N LEU A 7 11.77 6.76 15.09
CA LEU A 7 12.18 7.85 15.97
C LEU A 7 13.21 7.34 16.99
N GLU A 8 12.99 6.18 17.60
CA GLU A 8 13.93 5.62 18.58
C GLU A 8 15.28 5.32 17.94
N GLU A 9 15.28 4.72 16.75
CA GLU A 9 16.49 4.46 15.98
C GLU A 9 17.22 5.77 15.61
N ALA A 10 16.49 6.81 15.19
CA ALA A 10 17.06 8.10 14.83
C ALA A 10 17.69 8.83 16.02
N PHE A 11 16.98 8.89 17.16
CA PHE A 11 17.51 9.50 18.38
C PHE A 11 18.70 8.72 18.93
N ARG A 12 18.65 7.39 18.94
CA ARG A 12 19.76 6.54 19.35
C ARG A 12 21.00 6.75 18.47
N SER A 13 20.80 6.88 17.15
CA SER A 13 21.89 7.18 16.20
C SER A 13 22.51 8.55 16.45
N ALA A 14 21.74 9.49 16.99
CA ALA A 14 22.23 10.81 17.42
C ALA A 14 22.80 10.82 18.86
N GLY A 15 22.92 9.66 19.51
CA GLY A 15 23.42 9.53 20.89
C GLY A 15 22.45 10.00 21.96
N ARG A 16 21.14 10.08 21.66
CA ARG A 16 20.08 10.58 22.55
C ARG A 16 19.05 9.51 22.88
N GLY A 17 18.38 9.69 24.02
CA GLY A 17 17.22 8.88 24.42
C GLY A 17 15.91 9.35 23.75
N PRO A 18 14.83 8.55 23.84
CA PRO A 18 13.53 8.93 23.32
C PRO A 18 12.93 10.11 24.09
N LEU A 19 12.41 11.10 23.37
CA LEU A 19 11.81 12.31 23.95
C LEU A 19 10.30 12.22 24.18
N TRP A 20 9.65 11.11 23.83
CA TRP A 20 8.19 10.95 23.86
C TRP A 20 7.71 10.03 24.98
N ASP A 21 8.29 10.15 26.18
CA ASP A 21 7.86 9.36 27.34
C ASP A 21 6.38 9.63 27.69
N ALA A 22 5.59 8.55 27.75
CA ALA A 22 4.18 8.56 28.10
C ALA A 22 3.91 8.98 29.56
N ARG A 23 4.94 9.11 30.40
CA ARG A 23 4.84 9.45 31.83
C ARG A 23 5.12 10.93 32.15
N THR A 24 5.01 11.84 31.18
CA THR A 24 5.23 13.26 31.44
C THR A 24 4.04 13.90 32.17
N ASP A 25 4.29 14.62 33.26
CA ASP A 25 3.29 15.45 33.95
C ASP A 25 3.08 16.83 33.28
N ASP A 26 3.71 17.07 32.12
CA ASP A 26 3.58 18.33 31.35
C ASP A 26 2.52 18.17 30.24
N PRO A 27 1.31 18.75 30.41
CA PRO A 27 0.25 18.65 29.41
C PRO A 27 0.61 19.29 28.07
N ALA A 28 1.45 20.34 28.08
CA ALA A 28 1.82 21.05 26.87
C ALA A 28 2.77 20.19 26.02
N ARG A 29 3.70 19.47 26.66
CA ARG A 29 4.57 18.51 25.98
C ARG A 29 3.77 17.35 25.40
N LEU A 30 2.79 16.82 26.15
CA LEU A 30 1.91 15.78 25.65
C LEU A 30 1.12 16.25 24.42
N ALA A 31 0.60 17.48 24.43
CA ALA A 31 -0.12 18.06 23.29
C ALA A 31 0.78 18.13 22.04
N ARG A 32 2.00 18.66 22.14
CA ARG A 32 2.94 18.75 21.00
C ARG A 32 3.34 17.37 20.45
N CYS A 33 3.57 16.40 21.32
CA CYS A 33 3.84 15.02 20.90
C CYS A 33 2.61 14.43 20.18
N THR A 34 1.41 14.68 20.71
CA THR A 34 0.16 14.19 20.11
C THR A 34 -0.06 14.77 18.73
N GLU A 35 0.12 16.08 18.55
CA GLU A 35 0.02 16.75 17.24
C GLU A 35 1.00 16.17 16.23
N LEU A 36 2.24 15.89 16.64
CA LEU A 36 3.21 15.25 15.77
C LEU A 36 2.76 13.84 15.36
N PHE A 37 2.38 12.99 16.31
CA PHE A 37 1.95 11.63 16.00
C PHE A 37 0.67 11.60 15.16
N ASP A 38 -0.26 12.52 15.40
CA ASP A 38 -1.46 12.68 14.58
C ASP A 38 -1.09 13.03 13.13
N ALA A 39 -0.17 13.99 12.93
CA ALA A 39 0.32 14.32 11.59
C ALA A 39 1.04 13.14 10.91
N LEU A 40 1.83 12.36 11.64
CA LEU A 40 2.51 11.18 11.11
C LEU A 40 1.52 10.05 10.72
N LEU A 41 0.42 9.91 11.46
CA LEU A 41 -0.64 8.94 11.19
C LEU A 41 -1.56 9.38 10.05
N GLY A 42 -1.82 10.68 9.93
CA GLY A 42 -2.67 11.25 8.88
C GLY A 42 -1.99 11.38 7.51
N TYR A 43 -0.65 11.31 7.45
CA TYR A 43 0.08 11.41 6.18
C TYR A 43 0.16 10.05 5.46
N PRO A 44 -0.13 9.97 4.13
CA PRO A 44 -0.24 8.71 3.41
C PRO A 44 1.11 8.05 3.04
N TRP A 45 2.24 8.70 3.33
CA TRP A 45 3.60 8.19 3.05
C TRP A 45 3.80 7.71 1.60
N PRO A 46 3.63 8.58 0.59
CA PRO A 46 3.79 8.21 -0.83
C PRO A 46 5.18 7.64 -1.16
N GLY A 47 6.22 8.02 -0.41
CA GLY A 47 7.59 7.49 -0.49
C GLY A 47 7.84 6.22 0.35
N ASN A 48 6.78 5.60 0.89
CA ASN A 48 6.78 4.41 1.74
C ASN A 48 7.58 4.60 3.04
N ILE A 49 7.94 3.48 3.68
CA ILE A 49 8.70 3.42 4.94
C ILE A 49 10.04 4.19 4.91
N ARG A 50 10.64 4.37 3.72
CA ARG A 50 11.89 5.13 3.57
C ARG A 50 11.68 6.62 3.83
N GLU A 51 10.57 7.18 3.37
CA GLU A 51 10.19 8.57 3.63
C GLU A 51 9.94 8.78 5.13
N LEU A 52 9.21 7.88 5.77
CA LEU A 52 9.01 7.89 7.23
C LEU A 52 10.35 7.87 7.97
N ALA A 53 11.24 6.94 7.64
CA ALA A 53 12.54 6.84 8.28
C ALA A 53 13.41 8.10 8.06
N ASN A 54 13.37 8.69 6.86
CA ASN A 54 14.06 9.96 6.58
C ASN A 54 13.52 11.10 7.43
N LEU A 55 12.20 11.19 7.55
CA LEU A 55 11.54 12.22 8.33
C LEU A 55 11.81 12.07 9.84
N CYS A 56 11.82 10.84 10.37
CA CYS A 56 12.24 10.57 11.75
C CYS A 56 13.68 11.00 12.02
N ARG A 57 14.60 10.82 11.05
CA ARG A 57 15.98 11.31 11.15
C ARG A 57 16.05 12.84 11.14
N GLU A 58 15.25 13.50 10.30
CA GLU A 58 15.15 14.97 10.28
C GLU A 58 14.61 15.50 11.61
N LEU A 59 13.56 14.88 12.16
CA LEU A 59 13.00 15.22 13.47
C LEU A 59 14.02 15.06 14.59
N ALA A 60 14.80 13.99 14.58
CA ALA A 60 15.86 13.81 15.58
C ALA A 60 16.85 14.97 15.55
N VAL A 61 17.19 15.52 14.38
CA VAL A 61 18.09 16.67 14.25
C VAL A 61 17.41 17.98 14.65
N ALA A 62 16.16 18.18 14.24
CA ALA A 62 15.42 19.43 14.45
C ALA A 62 14.88 19.59 15.89
N CYS A 63 14.66 18.49 16.60
CA CYS A 63 14.09 18.45 17.96
C CYS A 63 15.14 17.92 18.95
N PRO A 64 16.08 18.76 19.44
CA PRO A 64 17.14 18.30 20.33
C PRO A 64 16.61 17.86 21.71
N ASP A 65 15.68 18.63 22.28
CA ASP A 65 15.23 18.47 23.67
C ASP A 65 13.71 18.32 23.81
N ASP A 66 12.94 18.76 22.81
CA ASP A 66 11.47 18.73 22.82
C ASP A 66 10.93 18.24 21.47
N LEU A 67 10.27 17.08 21.49
CA LEU A 67 9.69 16.50 20.29
C LEU A 67 8.37 17.21 19.97
N SER A 68 8.38 17.97 18.88
CA SER A 68 7.24 18.71 18.36
C SER A 68 7.23 18.66 16.84
N LEU A 69 6.10 19.02 16.22
CA LEU A 69 6.01 19.14 14.77
C LEU A 69 6.55 20.51 14.32
N PRO A 70 7.70 20.60 13.62
CA PRO A 70 8.20 21.89 13.16
C PRO A 70 7.23 22.52 12.14
N PRO A 71 6.94 23.83 12.19
CA PRO A 71 6.00 24.47 11.26
C PRO A 71 6.39 24.34 9.78
N ALA A 72 7.69 24.28 9.48
CA ALA A 72 8.17 24.04 8.12
C ALA A 72 7.82 22.61 7.64
N LEU A 73 7.92 21.63 8.54
CA LEU A 73 7.58 20.24 8.27
C LEU A 73 6.08 20.06 8.05
N ALA A 74 5.26 20.67 8.91
CA ALA A 74 3.81 20.66 8.78
C ALA A 74 3.36 21.18 7.40
N ARG A 75 3.93 22.32 6.96
CA ARG A 75 3.64 22.89 5.63
C ARG A 75 4.08 21.98 4.50
N ARG A 76 5.26 21.35 4.62
CA ARG A 76 5.76 20.41 3.61
C ARG A 76 4.85 19.20 3.47
N LEU A 77 4.49 18.55 4.57
CA LEU A 77 3.59 17.39 4.55
C LEU A 77 2.21 17.73 3.97
N ALA A 78 1.67 18.90 4.30
CA ALA A 78 0.40 19.36 3.73
C ALA A 78 0.50 19.60 2.21
N ALA A 79 1.56 20.27 1.75
CA ALA A 79 1.78 20.54 0.33
C ALA A 79 2.01 19.26 -0.48
N GLU A 80 2.81 18.33 0.03
CA GLU A 80 3.09 17.04 -0.60
C GLU A 80 1.84 16.16 -0.64
N SER A 81 1.04 16.15 0.43
CA SER A 81 -0.24 15.44 0.45
C SER A 81 -1.21 16.00 -0.60
N ALA A 82 -1.33 17.33 -0.70
CA ALA A 82 -2.17 17.98 -1.71
C ALA A 82 -1.68 17.72 -3.15
N ALA A 83 -0.37 17.79 -3.39
CA ALA A 83 0.22 17.52 -4.70
C ALA A 83 0.05 16.05 -5.09
N ASN A 84 0.25 15.13 -4.16
CA ASN A 84 0.02 13.71 -4.38
C ASN A 84 -1.47 13.41 -4.62
N GLY A 85 -2.39 14.05 -3.88
CA GLY A 85 -3.82 13.96 -4.13
C GLY A 85 -4.22 14.45 -5.53
N ALA A 86 -3.66 15.59 -5.97
CA ALA A 86 -3.92 16.13 -7.31
C ALA A 86 -3.35 15.22 -8.43
N LEU A 87 -2.13 14.71 -8.26
CA LEU A 87 -1.52 13.75 -9.18
C LEU A 87 -2.29 12.42 -9.23
N GLN A 88 -2.84 11.98 -8.09
CA GLN A 88 -3.69 10.79 -8.03
C GLN A 88 -5.01 11.03 -8.75
N GLY A 89 -5.69 12.14 -8.50
CA GLY A 89 -6.92 12.51 -9.21
C GLY A 89 -6.75 12.57 -10.73
N ALA A 90 -5.66 13.19 -11.20
CA ALA A 90 -5.35 13.24 -12.64
C ALA A 90 -4.97 11.88 -13.25
N ARG A 91 -4.44 10.93 -12.45
CA ARG A 91 -4.11 9.57 -12.91
C ARG A 91 -5.29 8.60 -12.85
N ASP A 92 -6.32 8.93 -12.06
CA ASP A 92 -7.55 8.15 -11.92
C ASP A 92 -8.65 8.57 -12.93
N GLU A 93 -8.36 9.44 -13.90
CA GLU A 93 -9.29 9.86 -14.97
C GLU A 93 -9.74 8.72 -15.91
N VAL A 94 -9.13 7.54 -15.83
CA VAL A 94 -9.57 6.37 -16.60
C VAL A 94 -10.96 5.97 -16.12
N SER A 95 -11.97 5.93 -17.00
CA SER A 95 -13.32 5.52 -16.63
C SER A 95 -13.38 4.06 -16.16
N GLU A 96 -14.39 3.68 -15.39
CA GLU A 96 -14.57 2.28 -14.98
C GLU A 96 -14.76 1.35 -16.18
N VAL A 97 -15.40 1.85 -17.24
CA VAL A 97 -15.60 1.13 -18.49
C VAL A 97 -14.27 0.88 -19.19
N ASP A 98 -13.46 1.93 -19.39
CA ASP A 98 -12.14 1.81 -20.03
C ASP A 98 -11.21 0.88 -19.24
N PHE A 99 -11.29 0.94 -17.90
CA PHE A 99 -10.52 0.05 -17.04
C PHE A 99 -10.96 -1.41 -17.20
N ALA A 100 -12.27 -1.69 -17.19
CA ALA A 100 -12.79 -3.04 -17.35
C ALA A 100 -12.48 -3.64 -18.73
N GLU A 101 -12.56 -2.84 -19.79
CA GLU A 101 -12.15 -3.23 -21.14
C GLU A 101 -10.65 -3.55 -21.19
N ALA A 102 -9.82 -2.68 -20.64
CA ALA A 102 -8.38 -2.91 -20.56
C ALA A 102 -8.03 -4.12 -19.67
N TRP A 103 -8.79 -4.37 -18.60
CA TRP A 103 -8.65 -5.54 -17.71
C TRP A 103 -8.86 -6.83 -18.51
N ALA A 104 -9.96 -6.92 -19.27
CA ALA A 104 -10.26 -8.07 -20.12
C ALA A 104 -9.26 -8.23 -21.27
N ALA A 105 -8.93 -7.14 -21.98
CA ALA A 105 -7.98 -7.16 -23.10
C ALA A 105 -6.55 -7.51 -22.68
N SER A 106 -6.22 -7.35 -21.40
CA SER A 106 -4.90 -7.61 -20.84
C SER A 106 -4.75 -9.01 -20.23
N ASP A 107 -5.65 -9.96 -20.52
CA ASP A 107 -5.71 -11.28 -19.87
C ASP A 107 -5.72 -11.18 -18.33
N PHE A 108 -6.34 -10.11 -17.80
CA PHE A 108 -6.47 -9.88 -16.36
C PHE A 108 -5.12 -9.72 -15.63
N GLU A 109 -4.05 -9.37 -16.36
CA GLU A 109 -2.70 -9.20 -15.81
C GLU A 109 -2.45 -7.73 -15.40
N VAL A 110 -2.24 -7.50 -14.11
CA VAL A 110 -1.99 -6.16 -13.53
C VAL A 110 -0.88 -5.41 -14.26
N ALA A 111 0.23 -6.09 -14.59
CA ALA A 111 1.36 -5.45 -15.26
C ALA A 111 1.09 -5.09 -16.72
N ARG A 112 0.11 -5.72 -17.38
CA ARG A 112 -0.32 -5.38 -18.74
C ARG A 112 -1.31 -4.21 -18.71
N VAL A 113 -2.26 -4.25 -17.79
CA VAL A 113 -3.24 -3.16 -17.57
C VAL A 113 -2.53 -1.87 -17.21
N ALA A 114 -1.56 -1.93 -16.30
CA ALA A 114 -0.73 -0.77 -15.93
C ALA A 114 -0.04 -0.14 -17.15
N ARG A 115 0.45 -0.96 -18.08
CA ARG A 115 1.09 -0.47 -19.31
C ARG A 115 0.07 0.08 -20.31
N ALA A 116 -1.06 -0.60 -20.48
CA ALA A 116 -2.10 -0.22 -21.43
C ALA A 116 -2.77 1.11 -21.06
N LEU A 117 -2.99 1.34 -19.76
CA LEU A 117 -3.65 2.54 -19.25
C LEU A 117 -2.66 3.62 -18.78
N HIS A 118 -1.35 3.42 -18.98
CA HIS A 118 -0.30 4.30 -18.48
C HIS A 118 -0.38 4.58 -16.95
N MET A 119 -0.84 3.59 -16.19
CA MET A 119 -1.00 3.66 -14.74
C MET A 119 0.18 3.00 -14.01
N SER A 120 0.43 3.41 -12.76
CA SER A 120 1.28 2.59 -11.89
C SER A 120 0.57 1.30 -11.49
N ARG A 121 1.31 0.23 -11.18
CA ARG A 121 0.72 -1.00 -10.63
C ARG A 121 -0.11 -0.74 -9.37
N SER A 122 0.35 0.18 -8.51
CA SER A 122 -0.37 0.58 -7.30
C SER A 122 -1.72 1.21 -7.60
N ALA A 123 -1.83 2.03 -8.65
CA ALA A 123 -3.09 2.60 -9.08
C ALA A 123 -4.04 1.51 -9.62
N VAL A 124 -3.52 0.55 -10.40
CA VAL A 124 -4.32 -0.61 -10.86
C VAL A 124 -4.88 -1.40 -9.68
N TYR A 125 -4.06 -1.73 -8.67
CA TYR A 125 -4.54 -2.44 -7.47
C TYR A 125 -5.59 -1.66 -6.67
N ARG A 126 -5.55 -0.32 -6.68
CA ARG A 126 -6.58 0.51 -6.06
C ARG A 126 -7.89 0.41 -6.84
N ARG A 127 -7.86 0.60 -8.17
CA ARG A 127 -9.05 0.50 -9.03
C ARG A 127 -9.72 -0.87 -8.94
N LEU A 128 -8.96 -1.95 -8.79
CA LEU A 128 -9.50 -3.30 -8.55
C LEU A 128 -10.37 -3.41 -7.28
N ARG A 129 -10.14 -2.57 -6.26
CA ARG A 129 -10.98 -2.54 -5.05
C ARG A 129 -12.23 -1.69 -5.21
N GLU A 130 -12.22 -0.78 -6.17
CA GLU A 130 -13.30 0.19 -6.39
C GLU A 130 -14.30 -0.31 -7.43
N ILE A 131 -13.82 -0.98 -8.49
CA ILE A 131 -14.63 -1.45 -9.61
C ILE A 131 -15.17 -2.85 -9.32
N PRO A 132 -16.50 -3.02 -9.16
CA PRO A 132 -17.10 -4.34 -9.02
C PRO A 132 -16.83 -5.21 -10.27
N GLY A 133 -16.42 -6.45 -10.07
CA GLY A 133 -16.20 -7.43 -11.15
C GLY A 133 -14.76 -7.57 -11.63
N CYS A 134 -13.85 -6.65 -11.28
CA CYS A 134 -12.42 -6.84 -11.46
C CYS A 134 -11.80 -7.29 -10.14
N ARG A 135 -11.18 -8.48 -10.10
CA ARG A 135 -10.65 -9.06 -8.86
C ARG A 135 -9.39 -9.88 -9.12
N LEU A 136 -8.57 -10.10 -8.10
CA LEU A 136 -7.38 -10.93 -8.23
C LEU A 136 -7.74 -12.39 -7.98
N ALA A 137 -6.90 -13.29 -8.50
CA ALA A 137 -7.02 -14.71 -8.22
C ALA A 137 -6.99 -15.02 -6.72
N GLY A 138 -6.35 -14.19 -5.87
CA GLY A 138 -6.34 -14.34 -4.41
C GLY A 138 -7.66 -14.02 -3.72
N ASP A 139 -8.53 -13.22 -4.35
CA ASP A 139 -9.78 -12.74 -3.77
C ASP A 139 -10.96 -13.70 -4.03
N ILE A 140 -10.76 -14.72 -4.87
CA ILE A 140 -11.79 -15.72 -5.20
C ILE A 140 -12.07 -16.63 -3.98
N PRO A 141 -13.31 -16.84 -3.56
CA PRO A 141 -13.63 -17.87 -2.56
C PRO A 141 -13.17 -19.27 -2.99
N VAL A 142 -12.79 -20.12 -2.04
CA VAL A 142 -12.22 -21.46 -2.35
C VAL A 142 -13.25 -22.37 -3.04
N ASP A 143 -14.50 -22.29 -2.62
CA ASP A 143 -15.65 -22.98 -3.20
C ASP A 143 -15.90 -22.55 -4.65
N GLU A 144 -15.87 -21.25 -4.93
CA GLU A 144 -16.01 -20.72 -6.29
C GLU A 144 -14.85 -21.19 -7.19
N LEU A 145 -13.62 -21.15 -6.65
CA LEU A 145 -12.44 -21.65 -7.35
C LEU A 145 -12.55 -23.14 -7.68
N GLN A 146 -12.97 -23.97 -6.71
CA GLN A 146 -13.11 -25.41 -6.91
C GLN A 146 -14.17 -25.71 -7.97
N ALA A 147 -15.32 -25.06 -7.89
CA ALA A 147 -16.39 -25.23 -8.88
C ALA A 147 -15.92 -24.88 -10.30
N ALA A 148 -15.12 -23.81 -10.46
CA ALA A 148 -14.57 -23.42 -11.75
C ALA A 148 -13.54 -24.42 -12.28
N LEU A 149 -12.69 -24.99 -11.41
CA LEU A 149 -11.73 -26.02 -11.79
C LEU A 149 -12.41 -27.33 -12.18
N ASP A 150 -13.45 -27.73 -11.44
CA ASP A 150 -14.23 -28.94 -11.72
C ASP A 150 -14.96 -28.79 -13.06
N ALA A 151 -15.60 -27.65 -13.31
CA ALA A 151 -16.25 -27.35 -14.59
C ALA A 151 -15.28 -27.29 -15.77
N ALA A 152 -14.03 -26.87 -15.52
CA ALA A 152 -12.96 -26.82 -16.51
C ALA A 152 -12.23 -28.16 -16.69
N GLY A 153 -12.61 -29.22 -15.97
CA GLY A 153 -11.92 -30.52 -16.01
C GLY A 153 -10.45 -30.43 -15.57
N GLY A 154 -10.13 -29.50 -14.67
CA GLY A 154 -8.77 -29.26 -14.19
C GLY A 154 -7.90 -28.36 -15.07
N ASP A 155 -8.40 -27.84 -16.21
CA ASP A 155 -7.68 -26.86 -17.01
C ASP A 155 -7.65 -25.50 -16.30
N VAL A 156 -6.49 -25.18 -15.71
CA VAL A 156 -6.23 -23.92 -14.99
C VAL A 156 -6.40 -22.69 -15.89
N ALA A 157 -6.05 -22.78 -17.17
CA ALA A 157 -6.20 -21.66 -18.10
C ALA A 157 -7.67 -21.41 -18.43
N ALA A 158 -8.46 -22.48 -18.59
CA ALA A 158 -9.90 -22.36 -18.77
C ALA A 158 -10.60 -21.83 -17.51
N ALA A 159 -10.23 -22.32 -16.32
CA ALA A 159 -10.75 -21.83 -15.05
C ALA A 159 -10.41 -20.35 -14.81
N ALA A 160 -9.18 -19.92 -15.13
CA ALA A 160 -8.77 -18.51 -15.03
C ALA A 160 -9.63 -17.59 -15.91
N ARG A 161 -9.91 -18.00 -17.15
CA ARG A 161 -10.80 -17.25 -18.06
C ARG A 161 -12.22 -17.19 -17.53
N ALA A 162 -12.76 -18.29 -17.03
CA ALA A 162 -14.11 -18.34 -16.47
C ALA A 162 -14.28 -17.43 -15.24
N LEU A 163 -13.23 -17.30 -14.43
CA LEU A 163 -13.21 -16.46 -13.23
C LEU A 163 -12.84 -14.99 -13.49
N CYS A 164 -12.47 -14.63 -14.73
CA CYS A 164 -11.96 -13.31 -15.11
C CYS A 164 -10.72 -12.86 -14.29
N VAL A 165 -9.81 -13.80 -14.04
CA VAL A 165 -8.54 -13.56 -13.32
C VAL A 165 -7.35 -14.02 -14.15
N SER A 166 -6.15 -13.53 -13.82
CA SER A 166 -4.96 -13.94 -14.59
C SER A 166 -4.61 -15.39 -14.37
N HIS A 167 -4.20 -16.06 -15.45
CA HIS A 167 -3.69 -17.44 -15.39
C HIS A 167 -2.45 -17.54 -14.48
N ALA A 168 -1.53 -16.57 -14.54
CA ALA A 168 -0.35 -16.58 -13.69
C ALA A 168 -0.71 -16.42 -12.21
N GLY A 169 -1.67 -15.54 -11.89
CA GLY A 169 -2.16 -15.36 -10.52
C GLY A 169 -2.87 -16.60 -9.99
N LEU A 170 -3.70 -17.23 -10.82
CA LEU A 170 -4.39 -18.47 -10.44
C LEU A 170 -3.41 -19.60 -10.18
N ARG A 171 -2.42 -19.79 -11.07
CA ARG A 171 -1.37 -20.80 -10.88
C ARG A 171 -0.54 -20.54 -9.63
N ALA A 172 -0.20 -19.29 -9.34
CA ALA A 172 0.52 -18.93 -8.12
C ALA A 172 -0.30 -19.27 -6.86
N ARG A 173 -1.60 -18.97 -6.86
CA ARG A 173 -2.50 -19.36 -5.77
C ARG A 173 -2.61 -20.87 -5.60
N LEU A 174 -2.76 -21.63 -6.69
CA LEU A 174 -2.84 -23.09 -6.63
C LEU A 174 -1.53 -23.71 -6.14
N ARG A 175 -0.38 -23.13 -6.50
CA ARG A 175 0.91 -23.54 -5.92
C ARG A 175 0.99 -23.23 -4.44
N ALA A 176 0.60 -22.04 -3.99
CA ALA A 176 0.62 -21.71 -2.57
C ALA A 176 -0.36 -22.57 -1.74
N ALA A 177 -1.55 -22.85 -2.28
CA ALA A 177 -2.52 -23.76 -1.67
C ALA A 177 -2.08 -25.24 -1.74
N GLY A 178 -1.30 -25.57 -2.76
CA GLY A 178 -0.72 -26.87 -3.04
C GLY A 178 0.74 -27.02 -2.60
N GLU A 179 1.32 -26.07 -1.84
CA GLU A 179 2.68 -26.15 -1.28
C GLU A 179 2.70 -27.02 -0.01
N LEU A 180 2.01 -28.15 -0.14
CA LEU A 180 2.30 -29.43 0.50
C LEU A 180 2.44 -30.57 -0.53
N VAL A 181 2.41 -30.30 -1.84
CA VAL A 181 2.57 -31.33 -2.88
C VAL A 181 3.62 -30.88 -3.89
N ALA A 182 4.82 -31.42 -3.63
CA ALA A 182 5.97 -31.65 -4.50
C ALA A 182 5.97 -30.95 -5.86
N GLY A 183 6.98 -30.09 -6.05
CA GLY A 183 7.41 -29.69 -7.37
C GLY A 183 7.84 -30.90 -8.20
N ASP A 184 7.72 -30.75 -9.51
CA ASP A 184 8.53 -31.55 -10.41
C ASP A 184 9.10 -30.69 -11.53
N ALA A 185 10.32 -31.08 -11.87
CA ALA A 185 11.22 -30.51 -12.85
C ALA A 185 10.75 -30.73 -14.29
#